data_AF-A0A134AEZ9-F1
#
_entry.id   AF-A0A134AEZ9-F1
#
_cell.length_a   1.000
_cell.length_b   1.000
_cell.length_c   1.000
_cell.angle_alpha   90.00
_cell.angle_beta   90.00
_cell.angle_gamma   90.00
#
_symmetry.space_group_name_H-M   'P 1'
#
loop_
_entity.id
_entity.type
_entity.pdbx_description
1 polymer ?
#
loop_
_entity_poly.entity_id
_entity_poly.type
_entity_poly.pdbx_seq_one_letter_code
_entity_poly.pdbx_strand_id
1 'polypeptide(L)'
;MKKQKIEKCAMVLALSSSILLSKVDLAKAKENVEVNPTKIDYKAKIENKIESIKKEIAQMEKELSEKINERERLLKEKSEISDKLSKGNDKSVKEIDELKNKIKELESKQEENKKMLESLKEKLQKANEEKETLAKDLKAKDQMIDEIKKLDPAKDKKALEESIEEDNKKEKASEDKKKKFEESLGKASEELKKKEADYVKENALLEKYKKDLENFEKEIAKAKEKKQATEQAINNINAIKDKLNNENKDLERKLEINKTSTENAKRLSGQAKDKIKIKTAELEKLRKEHLTNDVESQIKKLEKEIEDEKNKVKNGETLLLNWQREKENFEKSIKENQEKLEKLKNLLADKANLEKEIQRLDREIKDINTSKPKFEKQVEEAKKARDTQQELVEKAKKDLSEEEEKLVQIKKSIKYNEMKLDALKDKDQTLKKLESEKEAIKKKIETNKNDLERLNQEIKKAQEMYQNAKASIKTLKEKLSKLEEKMGLESTMPMAVSLKQVKLDRKALEDRIKEIDEQIKKLDIEIKNLREKVAKKKLLLASLEQEEKAKQRKEQEEREKQRKGQEEKAKLPKTGIESQGSIILSLIASTVGVFALKKRK
;
A
#
# COMPACT_ATOMS: atom_id res chain seq x y z
N MET A 1 -19.64 8.96 44.35
CA MET A 1 -20.45 9.17 43.12
C MET A 1 -21.15 7.88 42.61
N LYS A 2 -22.05 7.22 43.38
CA LYS A 2 -22.76 6.01 42.90
C LYS A 2 -24.30 6.07 42.88
N LYS A 3 -24.95 7.13 43.38
CA LYS A 3 -26.44 7.25 43.40
C LYS A 3 -27.05 7.99 42.19
N GLN A 4 -26.47 9.10 41.72
CA GLN A 4 -27.06 9.93 40.64
C GLN A 4 -27.04 9.31 39.21
N LYS A 5 -26.49 8.10 39.01
CA LYS A 5 -26.64 7.38 37.72
C LYS A 5 -27.91 6.51 37.65
N ILE A 6 -28.57 6.27 38.79
CA ILE A 6 -29.78 5.43 38.86
C ILE A 6 -31.04 6.26 38.55
N GLU A 7 -31.16 7.48 39.08
CA GLU A 7 -32.32 8.36 38.83
C GLU A 7 -32.47 8.77 37.35
N LYS A 8 -31.36 8.98 36.63
CA LYS A 8 -31.41 9.26 35.18
C LYS A 8 -31.88 8.08 34.33
N CYS A 9 -31.77 6.83 34.81
CA CYS A 9 -32.35 5.68 34.12
C CYS A 9 -33.86 5.55 34.40
N ALA A 10 -34.32 5.90 35.60
CA ALA A 10 -35.74 5.88 35.95
C ALA A 10 -36.54 6.95 35.16
N MET A 11 -36.00 8.15 35.01
CA MET A 11 -36.70 9.27 34.35
C MET A 11 -36.87 9.07 32.82
N VAL A 12 -35.95 8.35 32.15
CA VAL A 12 -36.07 8.00 30.72
C VAL A 12 -37.10 6.90 30.47
N LEU A 13 -37.27 5.96 31.41
CA LEU A 13 -38.31 4.93 31.34
C LEU A 13 -39.73 5.51 31.56
N ALA A 14 -39.87 6.55 32.38
CA ALA A 14 -41.13 7.25 32.58
C ALA A 14 -41.61 8.02 31.32
N LEU A 15 -40.69 8.66 30.58
CA LEU A 15 -41.04 9.44 29.38
C LEU A 15 -41.26 8.59 28.12
N SER A 16 -40.80 7.35 28.11
CA SER A 16 -40.95 6.43 26.97
C SER A 16 -42.32 5.73 26.92
N SER A 17 -43.20 5.98 27.91
CA SER A 17 -44.50 5.28 28.08
C SER A 17 -45.73 6.04 27.56
N SER A 18 -45.56 7.23 26.97
CA SER A 18 -46.68 8.13 26.60
C SER A 18 -46.96 8.26 25.08
N ILE A 19 -46.40 7.41 24.21
CA ILE A 19 -46.68 7.44 22.75
C ILE A 19 -46.96 6.04 22.18
N LEU A 20 -47.82 5.26 22.85
CA LEU A 20 -48.44 4.04 22.27
C LEU A 20 -49.93 3.90 22.67
N LEU A 21 -50.67 5.02 22.64
CA LEU A 21 -52.13 5.03 22.67
C LEU A 21 -52.70 5.92 21.54
N SER A 22 -52.40 5.54 20.29
CA SER A 22 -53.10 6.10 19.13
C SER A 22 -53.10 5.12 17.95
N LYS A 23 -54.27 4.50 17.72
CA LYS A 23 -54.73 3.87 16.47
C LYS A 23 -53.77 2.93 15.72
N VAL A 24 -53.96 1.62 15.92
CA VAL A 24 -53.94 0.64 14.82
C VAL A 24 -55.17 -0.24 14.99
N ASP A 25 -55.96 -0.37 13.93
CA ASP A 25 -57.17 -1.19 13.91
C ASP A 25 -56.86 -2.67 14.03
N LEU A 26 -57.68 -3.43 14.75
CA LEU A 26 -57.87 -4.85 14.45
C LEU A 26 -59.34 -5.24 14.64
N ALA A 27 -59.95 -5.72 13.56
CA ALA A 27 -61.35 -6.09 13.52
C ALA A 27 -61.61 -7.45 14.17
N LYS A 28 -62.77 -7.54 14.84
CA LYS A 28 -63.60 -8.73 15.14
C LYS A 28 -62.91 -10.12 15.06
N ALA A 29 -62.74 -10.73 16.23
CA ALA A 29 -63.20 -12.10 16.44
C ALA A 29 -64.04 -12.13 17.73
N LYS A 30 -65.34 -12.40 17.61
CA LYS A 30 -66.21 -12.76 18.73
C LYS A 30 -66.30 -14.28 18.77
N GLU A 31 -66.05 -14.87 19.92
CA GLU A 31 -66.75 -16.08 20.32
C GLU A 31 -66.97 -16.05 21.84
N ASN A 32 -68.12 -16.54 22.29
CA ASN A 32 -68.60 -16.34 23.65
C ASN A 32 -68.14 -17.47 24.58
N VAL A 33 -67.69 -17.13 25.79
CA VAL A 33 -68.07 -17.88 26.99
C VAL A 33 -68.39 -16.87 28.10
N GLU A 34 -69.64 -16.84 28.50
CA GLU A 34 -70.15 -16.20 29.71
C GLU A 34 -69.95 -17.14 30.91
N VAL A 35 -69.70 -16.61 32.12
CA VAL A 35 -70.04 -17.16 33.46
C VAL A 35 -69.13 -16.58 34.57
N ASN A 36 -69.77 -15.84 35.49
CA ASN A 36 -69.53 -15.56 36.92
C ASN A 36 -68.13 -15.23 37.52
N PRO A 37 -68.09 -14.30 38.51
CA PRO A 37 -66.87 -13.87 39.19
C PRO A 37 -66.44 -14.88 40.28
N THR A 38 -65.77 -15.94 39.86
CA THR A 38 -65.14 -16.89 40.79
C THR A 38 -63.70 -16.45 41.09
N LYS A 39 -63.22 -16.62 42.33
CA LYS A 39 -61.85 -16.22 42.75
C LYS A 39 -60.79 -16.91 41.88
N ILE A 40 -60.31 -16.23 40.82
CA ILE A 40 -59.15 -16.70 40.07
C ILE A 40 -57.91 -16.46 40.92
N ASP A 41 -57.25 -17.55 41.31
CA ASP A 41 -56.01 -17.53 42.07
C ASP A 41 -54.95 -16.68 41.35
N TYR A 42 -54.46 -15.64 42.02
CA TYR A 42 -53.44 -14.74 41.50
C TYR A 42 -52.14 -15.48 41.17
N LYS A 43 -51.89 -16.62 41.81
CA LYS A 43 -50.75 -17.51 41.56
C LYS A 43 -50.76 -18.05 40.13
N ALA A 44 -51.86 -18.66 39.69
CA ALA A 44 -52.01 -19.22 38.36
C ALA A 44 -51.84 -18.17 37.23
N LYS A 45 -52.22 -16.90 37.48
CA LYS A 45 -51.98 -15.79 36.53
C LYS A 45 -50.50 -15.40 36.43
N ILE A 46 -49.74 -15.51 37.52
CA ILE A 46 -48.29 -15.21 37.54
C ILE A 46 -47.51 -16.36 36.90
N GLU A 47 -47.84 -17.61 37.23
CA GLU A 47 -47.21 -18.81 36.66
C GLU A 47 -47.37 -18.86 35.12
N ASN A 48 -48.59 -18.68 34.60
CA ASN A 48 -48.84 -18.61 33.15
C ASN A 48 -48.05 -17.48 32.46
N LYS A 49 -47.86 -16.33 33.13
CA LYS A 49 -47.10 -15.19 32.61
C LYS A 49 -45.59 -15.47 32.60
N ILE A 50 -45.09 -16.13 33.63
CA ILE A 50 -43.70 -16.61 33.73
C ILE A 50 -43.41 -17.64 32.62
N GLU A 51 -44.31 -18.58 32.37
CA GLU A 51 -44.15 -19.58 31.32
C GLU A 51 -44.18 -18.96 29.91
N SER A 52 -45.10 -18.02 29.67
CA SER A 52 -45.16 -17.25 28.41
C SER A 52 -43.87 -16.47 28.15
N ILE A 53 -43.33 -15.78 29.16
CA ILE A 53 -42.05 -15.05 29.04
C ILE A 53 -40.87 -16.01 28.83
N LYS A 54 -40.87 -17.20 29.44
CA LYS A 54 -39.85 -18.24 29.20
C LYS A 54 -39.89 -18.74 27.75
N LYS A 55 -41.08 -18.97 27.19
CA LYS A 55 -41.27 -19.35 25.77
C LYS A 55 -40.78 -18.26 24.82
N GLU A 56 -41.11 -17.00 25.07
CA GLU A 56 -40.60 -15.86 24.28
C GLU A 56 -39.07 -15.73 24.36
N ILE A 57 -38.47 -15.90 25.55
CA ILE A 57 -37.00 -15.86 25.72
C ILE A 57 -36.35 -16.97 24.91
N ALA A 58 -36.84 -18.22 25.02
CA ALA A 58 -36.31 -19.35 24.26
C ALA A 58 -36.43 -19.13 22.74
N GLN A 59 -37.53 -18.53 22.27
CA GLN A 59 -37.71 -18.20 20.85
C GLN A 59 -36.72 -17.12 20.37
N MET A 60 -36.54 -16.04 21.13
CA MET A 60 -35.56 -14.99 20.79
C MET A 60 -34.11 -15.47 20.92
N GLU A 61 -33.80 -16.40 21.84
CA GLU A 61 -32.48 -17.01 21.95
C GLU A 61 -32.17 -17.94 20.79
N LYS A 62 -33.18 -18.67 20.29
CA LYS A 62 -33.07 -19.44 19.05
C LYS A 62 -32.81 -18.54 17.84
N GLU A 63 -33.61 -17.49 17.65
CA GLU A 63 -33.43 -16.49 16.58
C GLU A 63 -32.04 -15.83 16.66
N LEU A 64 -31.59 -15.47 17.86
CA LEU A 64 -30.26 -14.91 18.10
C LEU A 64 -29.14 -15.89 17.71
N SER A 65 -29.29 -17.19 18.03
CA SER A 65 -28.33 -18.23 17.63
C SER A 65 -28.29 -18.42 16.13
N GLU A 66 -29.44 -18.43 15.45
CA GLU A 66 -29.54 -18.55 13.99
C GLU A 66 -28.84 -17.36 13.29
N LYS A 67 -29.06 -16.13 13.78
CA LYS A 67 -28.40 -14.92 13.26
C LYS A 67 -26.88 -14.89 13.50
N ILE A 68 -26.40 -15.41 14.63
CA ILE A 68 -24.96 -15.55 14.91
C ILE A 68 -24.32 -16.57 13.95
N ASN A 69 -24.95 -17.73 13.77
CA ASN A 69 -24.44 -18.77 12.86
C ASN A 69 -24.37 -18.28 11.41
N GLU A 70 -25.38 -17.53 10.94
CA GLU A 70 -25.37 -16.96 9.59
C GLU A 70 -24.25 -15.91 9.40
N ARG A 71 -24.01 -15.08 10.41
CA ARG A 71 -22.87 -14.14 10.42
C ARG A 71 -21.52 -14.85 10.34
N GLU A 72 -21.35 -15.95 11.07
CA GLU A 72 -20.12 -16.77 11.03
C GLU A 72 -19.92 -17.44 9.67
N ARG A 73 -21.01 -17.93 9.06
CA ARG A 73 -21.00 -18.47 7.69
C ARG A 73 -20.57 -17.44 6.66
N LEU A 74 -21.11 -16.22 6.73
CA LEU A 74 -20.74 -15.12 5.83
C LEU A 74 -19.29 -14.66 6.03
N LEU A 75 -18.80 -14.61 7.26
CA LEU A 75 -17.37 -14.36 7.53
C LEU A 75 -16.47 -15.45 6.92
N LYS A 76 -16.90 -16.71 6.97
CA LYS A 76 -16.17 -17.81 6.33
C LYS A 76 -16.18 -17.68 4.80
N GLU A 77 -17.34 -17.43 4.18
CA GLU A 77 -17.47 -17.18 2.74
C GLU A 77 -16.57 -16.02 2.29
N LYS A 78 -16.56 -14.90 3.03
CA LYS A 78 -15.66 -13.77 2.77
C LYS A 78 -14.19 -14.19 2.83
N SER A 79 -13.79 -14.96 3.85
CA SER A 79 -12.40 -15.41 3.97
C SER A 79 -11.98 -16.33 2.81
N GLU A 80 -12.84 -17.26 2.39
CA GLU A 80 -12.59 -18.15 1.25
C GLU A 80 -12.50 -17.40 -0.09
N ILE A 81 -13.30 -16.35 -0.30
CA ILE A 81 -13.22 -15.50 -1.50
C ILE A 81 -11.93 -14.65 -1.49
N SER A 82 -11.58 -14.07 -0.32
CA SER A 82 -10.34 -13.30 -0.15
C SER A 82 -9.09 -14.17 -0.39
N ASP A 83 -9.09 -15.41 0.08
CA ASP A 83 -8.02 -16.39 -0.14
C ASP A 83 -7.88 -16.76 -1.62
N LYS A 84 -8.99 -16.92 -2.35
CA LYS A 84 -9.00 -17.20 -3.79
C LYS A 84 -8.42 -16.02 -4.59
N LEU A 85 -8.79 -14.78 -4.24
CA LEU A 85 -8.21 -13.57 -4.84
C LEU A 85 -6.70 -13.47 -4.58
N SER A 86 -6.27 -13.69 -3.34
CA SER A 86 -4.86 -13.64 -2.95
C SER A 86 -4.01 -14.68 -3.68
N LYS A 87 -4.40 -15.97 -3.63
CA LYS A 87 -3.66 -17.08 -4.25
C LYS A 87 -3.61 -16.98 -5.79
N GLY A 88 -4.64 -16.42 -6.43
CA GLY A 88 -4.64 -16.16 -7.86
C GLY A 88 -3.66 -15.05 -8.27
N ASN A 89 -3.55 -14.00 -7.44
CA ASN A 89 -2.63 -12.88 -7.64
C ASN A 89 -1.17 -13.34 -7.51
N ASP A 90 -0.82 -14.05 -6.44
CA ASP A 90 0.56 -14.55 -6.19
C ASP A 90 1.08 -15.48 -7.30
N LYS A 91 0.21 -16.32 -7.86
CA LYS A 91 0.59 -17.22 -8.97
C LYS A 91 0.89 -16.43 -10.25
N SER A 92 0.07 -15.43 -10.55
CA SER A 92 0.23 -14.60 -11.76
C SER A 92 1.44 -13.67 -11.68
N VAL A 93 1.78 -13.16 -10.49
CA VAL A 93 3.03 -12.40 -10.27
C VAL A 93 4.27 -13.26 -10.59
N LYS A 94 4.33 -14.48 -10.08
CA LYS A 94 5.45 -15.41 -10.37
C LYS A 94 5.55 -15.75 -11.85
N GLU A 95 4.43 -15.96 -12.54
CA GLU A 95 4.40 -16.23 -13.98
C GLU A 95 4.88 -15.02 -14.80
N ILE A 96 4.54 -13.79 -14.39
CA ILE A 96 5.04 -12.54 -14.97
C ILE A 96 6.57 -12.41 -14.78
N ASP A 97 7.09 -12.67 -13.58
CA ASP A 97 8.52 -12.58 -13.29
C ASP A 97 9.33 -13.64 -14.06
N GLU A 98 8.83 -14.87 -14.15
CA GLU A 98 9.43 -15.91 -14.98
C GLU A 98 9.46 -15.55 -16.47
N LEU A 99 8.37 -14.97 -17.00
CA LEU A 99 8.31 -14.53 -18.40
C LEU A 99 9.27 -13.36 -18.65
N LYS A 100 9.35 -12.38 -17.74
CA LYS A 100 10.31 -11.27 -17.83
C LYS A 100 11.75 -11.75 -17.83
N ASN A 101 12.09 -12.74 -17.00
CA ASN A 101 13.43 -13.33 -16.97
C ASN A 101 13.75 -14.10 -18.27
N LYS A 102 12.81 -14.92 -18.77
CA LYS A 102 12.96 -15.64 -20.06
C LYS A 102 13.09 -14.69 -21.26
N ILE A 103 12.38 -13.56 -21.25
CA ILE A 103 12.52 -12.52 -22.29
C ILE A 103 13.91 -11.90 -22.25
N LYS A 104 14.40 -11.47 -21.06
CA LYS A 104 15.75 -10.89 -20.92
C LYS A 104 16.86 -11.85 -21.35
N GLU A 105 16.76 -13.13 -20.98
CA GLU A 105 17.74 -14.15 -21.37
C GLU A 105 17.78 -14.33 -22.89
N LEU A 106 16.61 -14.38 -23.54
CA LEU A 106 16.53 -14.49 -24.99
C LEU A 106 16.98 -13.20 -25.70
N GLU A 107 16.74 -12.02 -25.12
CA GLU A 107 17.24 -10.74 -25.65
C GLU A 107 18.78 -10.68 -25.63
N SER A 108 19.43 -11.16 -24.57
CA SER A 108 20.90 -11.31 -24.53
C SER A 108 21.38 -12.25 -25.64
N LYS A 109 20.79 -13.44 -25.76
CA LYS A 109 21.10 -14.41 -26.81
C LYS A 109 20.84 -13.88 -28.22
N GLN A 110 19.81 -13.03 -28.40
CA GLN A 110 19.54 -12.40 -29.70
C GLN A 110 20.64 -11.39 -30.06
N GLU A 111 21.12 -10.59 -29.11
CA GLU A 111 22.19 -9.62 -29.34
C GLU A 111 23.57 -10.31 -29.54
N GLU A 112 23.84 -11.40 -28.82
CA GLU A 112 25.00 -12.27 -29.07
C GLU A 112 24.97 -12.87 -30.48
N ASN A 113 23.84 -13.45 -30.89
CA ASN A 113 23.65 -13.98 -32.24
C ASN A 113 23.79 -12.89 -33.33
N LYS A 114 23.34 -11.66 -33.05
CA LYS A 114 23.50 -10.52 -33.96
C LYS A 114 24.98 -10.15 -34.14
N LYS A 115 25.73 -10.02 -33.05
CA LYS A 115 27.18 -9.74 -33.09
C LYS A 115 27.96 -10.84 -33.81
N MET A 116 27.58 -12.11 -33.58
CA MET A 116 28.16 -13.25 -34.31
C MET A 116 27.88 -13.17 -35.82
N LEU A 117 26.64 -12.83 -36.21
CA LEU A 117 26.26 -12.67 -37.61
C LEU A 117 26.97 -11.50 -38.29
N GLU A 118 27.16 -10.36 -37.60
CA GLU A 118 27.93 -9.22 -38.10
C GLU A 118 29.41 -9.59 -38.29
N SER A 119 30.04 -10.25 -37.31
CA SER A 119 31.44 -10.71 -37.42
C SER A 119 31.65 -11.73 -38.55
N LEU A 120 30.70 -12.65 -38.75
CA LEU A 120 30.78 -13.62 -39.86
C LEU A 120 30.62 -12.94 -41.22
N LYS A 121 29.76 -11.92 -41.34
CA LYS A 121 29.62 -11.13 -42.58
C LYS A 121 30.88 -10.34 -42.91
N GLU A 122 31.52 -9.75 -41.90
CA GLU A 122 32.81 -9.05 -42.07
C GLU A 122 33.90 -10.00 -42.57
N LYS A 123 33.97 -11.23 -42.02
CA LYS A 123 34.89 -12.28 -42.49
C LYS A 123 34.59 -12.70 -43.94
N LEU A 124 33.31 -12.86 -44.30
CA LEU A 124 32.89 -13.20 -45.66
C LEU A 124 33.27 -12.10 -46.66
N GLN A 125 33.12 -10.83 -46.28
CA GLN A 125 33.55 -9.70 -47.11
C GLN A 125 35.06 -9.75 -47.37
N LYS A 126 35.88 -9.85 -46.30
CA LYS A 126 37.34 -9.93 -46.41
C LYS A 126 37.81 -11.12 -47.25
N ALA A 127 37.18 -12.28 -47.11
CA ALA A 127 37.50 -13.47 -47.90
C ALA A 127 37.11 -13.32 -49.40
N ASN A 128 36.04 -12.57 -49.71
CA ASN A 128 35.69 -12.24 -51.09
C ASN A 128 36.63 -11.21 -51.70
N GLU A 129 37.03 -10.18 -50.95
CA GLU A 129 38.04 -9.21 -51.36
C GLU A 129 39.39 -9.90 -51.63
N GLU A 130 39.83 -10.80 -50.76
CA GLU A 130 41.04 -11.62 -50.96
C GLU A 130 40.92 -12.56 -52.17
N LYS A 131 39.76 -13.16 -52.41
CA LYS A 131 39.52 -13.96 -53.62
C LYS A 131 39.66 -13.11 -54.88
N GLU A 132 39.17 -11.86 -54.88
CA GLU A 132 39.29 -10.96 -56.03
C GLU A 132 40.74 -10.50 -56.25
N THR A 133 41.49 -10.20 -55.18
CA THR A 133 42.92 -9.85 -55.31
C THR A 133 43.75 -11.03 -55.78
N LEU A 134 43.55 -12.24 -55.24
CA LEU A 134 44.23 -13.46 -55.70
C LEU A 134 43.92 -13.79 -57.18
N ALA A 135 42.69 -13.56 -57.63
CA ALA A 135 42.33 -13.75 -59.04
C ALA A 135 43.01 -12.73 -59.97
N LYS A 136 43.13 -11.46 -59.53
CA LYS A 136 43.89 -10.42 -60.25
C LYS A 136 45.39 -10.75 -60.29
N ASP A 137 45.97 -11.17 -59.15
CA ASP A 137 47.38 -11.55 -59.04
C ASP A 137 47.71 -12.79 -59.89
N LEU A 138 46.82 -13.79 -59.96
CA LEU A 138 46.99 -14.95 -60.84
C LEU A 138 47.04 -14.53 -62.32
N LYS A 139 46.10 -13.67 -62.76
CA LYS A 139 46.07 -13.15 -64.14
C LYS A 139 47.31 -12.30 -64.46
N ALA A 140 47.76 -11.48 -63.52
CA ALA A 140 48.98 -10.70 -63.65
C ALA A 140 50.23 -11.59 -63.74
N LYS A 141 50.29 -12.70 -63.00
CA LYS A 141 51.38 -13.69 -63.08
C LYS A 141 51.40 -14.43 -64.42
N ASP A 142 50.24 -14.73 -65.00
CA ASP A 142 50.16 -15.28 -66.36
C ASP A 142 50.69 -14.30 -67.41
N GLN A 143 50.26 -13.03 -67.34
CA GLN A 143 50.76 -11.97 -68.21
C GLN A 143 52.29 -11.74 -68.04
N MET A 144 52.79 -11.72 -66.81
CA MET A 144 54.23 -11.66 -66.49
C MET A 144 55.03 -12.76 -67.19
N ILE A 145 54.56 -14.01 -67.12
CA ILE A 145 55.23 -15.18 -67.72
C ILE A 145 55.27 -15.03 -69.26
N ASP A 146 54.18 -14.62 -69.88
CA ASP A 146 54.11 -14.47 -71.34
C ASP A 146 54.85 -13.24 -71.87
N GLU A 147 54.98 -12.18 -71.08
CA GLU A 147 55.85 -11.04 -71.41
C GLU A 147 57.33 -11.39 -71.25
N ILE A 148 57.72 -12.07 -70.17
CA ILE A 148 59.12 -12.49 -69.97
C ILE A 148 59.62 -13.36 -71.11
N LYS A 149 58.79 -14.29 -71.62
CA LYS A 149 59.12 -15.09 -72.81
C LYS A 149 59.51 -14.22 -74.02
N LYS A 150 58.91 -13.04 -74.19
CA LYS A 150 59.09 -12.13 -75.34
C LYS A 150 60.24 -11.12 -75.20
N LEU A 151 60.85 -10.97 -74.02
CA LEU A 151 61.92 -10.00 -73.78
C LEU A 151 63.18 -10.24 -74.62
N ASP A 152 63.75 -9.14 -75.14
CA ASP A 152 65.02 -9.03 -75.89
C ASP A 152 66.08 -8.29 -75.04
N PRO A 153 67.13 -8.99 -74.54
CA PRO A 153 68.16 -8.38 -73.69
C PRO A 153 68.89 -7.18 -74.30
N ALA A 154 68.98 -7.09 -75.63
CA ALA A 154 69.71 -6.02 -76.30
C ALA A 154 68.93 -4.70 -76.37
N LYS A 155 67.60 -4.73 -76.21
CA LYS A 155 66.71 -3.56 -76.30
C LYS A 155 66.09 -3.17 -74.97
N ASP A 156 65.62 -4.16 -74.21
CA ASP A 156 64.68 -3.89 -73.10
C ASP A 156 65.40 -3.49 -71.80
N LYS A 157 66.66 -3.89 -71.62
CA LYS A 157 67.41 -3.71 -70.37
C LYS A 157 67.48 -2.24 -69.92
N LYS A 158 67.92 -1.35 -70.81
CA LYS A 158 68.14 0.06 -70.48
C LYS A 158 66.84 0.80 -70.17
N ALA A 159 65.77 0.50 -70.91
CA ALA A 159 64.44 1.08 -70.68
C ALA A 159 63.84 0.63 -69.33
N LEU A 160 64.07 -0.62 -68.91
CA LEU A 160 63.67 -1.11 -67.59
C LEU A 160 64.47 -0.43 -66.46
N GLU A 161 65.78 -0.26 -66.62
CA GLU A 161 66.62 0.45 -65.64
C GLU A 161 66.18 1.91 -65.45
N GLU A 162 65.92 2.64 -66.54
CA GLU A 162 65.42 4.03 -66.49
C GLU A 162 64.01 4.12 -65.84
N SER A 163 63.11 3.19 -66.16
CA SER A 163 61.75 3.15 -65.57
C SER A 163 61.76 2.83 -64.07
N ILE A 164 62.64 1.91 -63.62
CA ILE A 164 62.81 1.60 -62.20
C ILE A 164 63.35 2.82 -61.45
N GLU A 165 64.29 3.58 -62.02
CA GLU A 165 64.81 4.78 -61.37
C GLU A 165 63.76 5.90 -61.25
N GLU A 166 62.88 6.05 -62.24
CA GLU A 166 61.77 7.01 -62.19
C GLU A 166 60.74 6.63 -61.12
N ASP A 167 60.31 5.37 -61.07
CA ASP A 167 59.31 4.91 -60.09
C ASP A 167 59.87 4.91 -58.66
N ASN A 168 61.15 4.61 -58.44
CA ASN A 168 61.82 4.78 -57.15
C ASN A 168 61.81 6.23 -56.65
N LYS A 169 61.88 7.22 -57.56
CA LYS A 169 61.74 8.65 -57.19
C LYS A 169 60.30 8.99 -56.80
N LYS A 170 59.30 8.42 -57.49
CA LYS A 170 57.87 8.56 -57.14
C LYS A 170 57.53 7.90 -55.80
N GLU A 171 58.09 6.73 -55.52
CA GLU A 171 57.91 6.00 -54.28
C GLU A 171 58.33 6.84 -53.07
N LYS A 172 59.57 7.36 -53.06
CA LYS A 172 60.07 8.23 -51.99
C LYS A 172 59.20 9.47 -51.79
N ALA A 173 58.80 10.12 -52.89
CA ALA A 173 57.91 11.28 -52.83
C ALA A 173 56.51 10.96 -52.28
N SER A 174 56.01 9.73 -52.48
CA SER A 174 54.73 9.25 -51.95
C SER A 174 54.86 8.81 -50.48
N GLU A 175 55.96 8.19 -50.06
CA GLU A 175 56.23 7.90 -48.64
C GLU A 175 56.32 9.17 -47.79
N ASP A 176 56.96 10.22 -48.30
CA ASP A 176 57.04 11.51 -47.62
C ASP A 176 55.69 12.25 -47.57
N LYS A 177 54.80 12.04 -48.55
CA LYS A 177 53.41 12.52 -48.47
C LYS A 177 52.61 11.73 -47.45
N LYS A 178 52.72 10.39 -47.46
CA LYS A 178 52.07 9.51 -46.48
C LYS A 178 52.38 9.96 -45.05
N LYS A 179 53.65 10.14 -44.69
CA LYS A 179 54.06 10.62 -43.35
C LYS A 179 53.40 11.95 -42.98
N LYS A 180 53.32 12.91 -43.91
CA LYS A 180 52.65 14.21 -43.69
C LYS A 180 51.15 14.05 -43.46
N PHE A 181 50.49 13.12 -44.15
CA PHE A 181 49.08 12.80 -43.90
C PHE A 181 48.87 12.08 -42.56
N GLU A 182 49.74 11.15 -42.18
CA GLU A 182 49.72 10.50 -40.86
C GLU A 182 49.86 11.51 -39.71
N GLU A 183 50.84 12.42 -39.79
CA GLU A 183 51.00 13.51 -38.80
C GLU A 183 49.78 14.44 -38.74
N SER A 184 49.20 14.76 -39.89
CA SER A 184 48.03 15.64 -39.97
C SER A 184 46.78 14.97 -39.38
N LEU A 185 46.59 13.68 -39.67
CA LEU A 185 45.53 12.85 -39.09
C LEU A 185 45.70 12.71 -37.57
N GLY A 186 46.93 12.52 -37.08
CA GLY A 186 47.24 12.49 -35.65
C GLY A 186 46.81 13.77 -34.94
N LYS A 187 47.28 14.93 -35.42
CA LYS A 187 46.93 16.26 -34.88
C LYS A 187 45.42 16.52 -34.93
N ALA A 188 44.77 16.19 -36.06
CA ALA A 188 43.32 16.36 -36.21
C ALA A 188 42.51 15.46 -35.26
N SER A 189 42.98 14.23 -35.01
CA SER A 189 42.34 13.27 -34.10
C SER A 189 42.51 13.64 -32.63
N GLU A 190 43.65 14.22 -32.24
CA GLU A 190 43.84 14.78 -30.89
C GLU A 190 42.94 15.98 -30.63
N GLU A 191 42.80 16.88 -31.60
CA GLU A 191 41.90 18.03 -31.47
C GLU A 191 40.43 17.60 -31.43
N LEU A 192 40.03 16.56 -32.20
CA LEU A 192 38.69 15.98 -32.12
C LEU A 192 38.38 15.48 -30.70
N LYS A 193 39.29 14.73 -30.07
CA LYS A 193 39.12 14.25 -28.68
C LYS A 193 38.90 15.39 -27.69
N LYS A 194 39.55 16.54 -27.88
CA LYS A 194 39.31 17.73 -27.03
C LYS A 194 37.91 18.29 -27.26
N LYS A 195 37.47 18.48 -28.51
CA LYS A 195 36.11 18.97 -28.83
C LYS A 195 35.02 18.02 -28.36
N GLU A 196 35.24 16.71 -28.43
CA GLU A 196 34.35 15.70 -27.85
C GLU A 196 34.24 15.85 -26.33
N ALA A 197 35.37 16.01 -25.62
CA ALA A 197 35.38 16.22 -24.18
C ALA A 197 34.68 17.53 -23.77
N ASP A 198 34.92 18.63 -24.49
CA ASP A 198 34.25 19.91 -24.28
C ASP A 198 32.72 19.78 -24.48
N TYR A 199 32.28 19.17 -25.58
CA TYR A 199 30.87 18.90 -25.84
C TYR A 199 30.22 18.04 -24.75
N VAL A 200 30.86 16.95 -24.32
CA VAL A 200 30.35 16.07 -23.25
C VAL A 200 30.20 16.84 -21.94
N LYS A 201 31.19 17.67 -21.59
CA LYS A 201 31.19 18.48 -20.37
C LYS A 201 30.06 19.51 -20.35
N GLU A 202 29.92 20.32 -21.40
CA GLU A 202 28.88 21.35 -21.46
C GLU A 202 27.47 20.71 -21.54
N ASN A 203 27.31 19.59 -22.26
CA ASN A 203 26.04 18.88 -22.33
C ASN A 203 25.65 18.27 -20.97
N ALA A 204 26.62 17.74 -20.21
CA ALA A 204 26.37 17.24 -18.86
C ALA A 204 25.93 18.36 -17.88
N LEU A 205 26.48 19.57 -18.02
CA LEU A 205 26.02 20.74 -17.26
C LEU A 205 24.56 21.09 -17.62
N LEU A 206 24.25 21.18 -18.92
CA LEU A 206 22.90 21.49 -19.40
C LEU A 206 21.84 20.48 -18.89
N GLU A 207 22.15 19.18 -18.95
CA GLU A 207 21.24 18.14 -18.42
C GLU A 207 21.05 18.23 -16.90
N LYS A 208 22.10 18.61 -16.15
CA LYS A 208 21.95 18.90 -14.71
C LYS A 208 20.99 20.07 -14.48
N TYR A 209 21.15 21.19 -15.18
CA TYR A 209 20.27 22.36 -15.05
C TYR A 209 18.81 22.03 -15.40
N LYS A 210 18.56 21.20 -16.43
CA LYS A 210 17.20 20.72 -16.76
C LYS A 210 16.59 19.90 -15.62
N LYS A 211 17.36 19.00 -15.01
CA LYS A 211 16.92 18.17 -13.89
C LYS A 211 16.65 18.98 -12.62
N ASP A 212 17.51 19.94 -12.32
CA ASP A 212 17.34 20.84 -11.17
C ASP A 212 16.08 21.70 -11.35
N LEU A 213 15.83 22.23 -12.56
CA LEU A 213 14.59 22.93 -12.90
C LEU A 213 13.34 22.06 -12.68
N GLU A 214 13.32 20.83 -13.22
CA GLU A 214 12.20 19.90 -13.06
C GLU A 214 11.92 19.56 -11.59
N ASN A 215 12.96 19.46 -10.76
CA ASN A 215 12.80 19.25 -9.32
C ASN A 215 12.18 20.46 -8.63
N PHE A 216 12.68 21.67 -8.87
CA PHE A 216 12.13 22.89 -8.26
C PHE A 216 10.69 23.17 -8.72
N GLU A 217 10.35 22.89 -9.98
CA GLU A 217 8.97 22.99 -10.49
C GLU A 217 8.02 22.00 -9.78
N LYS A 218 8.48 20.79 -9.44
CA LYS A 218 7.70 19.83 -8.64
C LYS A 218 7.58 20.22 -7.17
N GLU A 219 8.64 20.78 -6.58
CA GLU A 219 8.63 21.22 -5.18
C GLU A 219 7.73 22.45 -4.99
N ILE A 220 7.78 23.41 -5.92
CA ILE A 220 6.96 24.62 -5.81
C ILE A 220 5.47 24.32 -6.04
N ALA A 221 5.13 23.36 -6.90
CA ALA A 221 3.76 22.88 -7.06
C ALA A 221 3.22 22.30 -5.73
N LYS A 222 3.98 21.37 -5.11
CA LYS A 222 3.64 20.78 -3.79
C LYS A 222 3.54 21.83 -2.69
N ALA A 223 4.41 22.86 -2.70
CA ALA A 223 4.35 23.95 -1.73
C ALA A 223 3.10 24.82 -1.93
N LYS A 224 2.72 25.12 -3.18
CA LYS A 224 1.49 25.85 -3.54
C LYS A 224 0.22 25.07 -3.14
N GLU A 225 0.16 23.76 -3.40
CA GLU A 225 -0.94 22.88 -2.94
C GLU A 225 -1.07 22.86 -1.42
N LYS A 226 0.04 22.64 -0.69
CA LYS A 226 0.05 22.69 0.78
C LYS A 226 -0.41 24.04 1.31
N LYS A 227 0.03 25.15 0.70
CA LYS A 227 -0.40 26.50 1.08
C LYS A 227 -1.91 26.65 0.93
N GLN A 228 -2.50 26.20 -0.18
CA GLN A 228 -3.94 26.28 -0.42
C GLN A 228 -4.74 25.47 0.62
N ALA A 229 -4.29 24.26 0.96
CA ALA A 229 -4.92 23.45 2.01
C ALA A 229 -4.83 24.11 3.40
N THR A 230 -3.67 24.68 3.74
CA THR A 230 -3.46 25.44 4.98
C THR A 230 -4.34 26.69 5.03
N GLU A 231 -4.51 27.41 3.92
CA GLU A 231 -5.41 28.57 3.83
C GLU A 231 -6.88 28.20 4.03
N GLN A 232 -7.35 27.08 3.47
CA GLN A 232 -8.69 26.57 3.73
C GLN A 232 -8.88 26.21 5.22
N ALA A 233 -7.91 25.55 5.85
CA ALA A 233 -7.94 25.23 7.27
C ALA A 233 -7.95 26.49 8.16
N ILE A 234 -7.14 27.50 7.83
CA ILE A 234 -7.11 28.81 8.50
C ILE A 234 -8.49 29.48 8.41
N ASN A 235 -9.09 29.54 7.21
CA ASN A 235 -10.39 30.18 7.00
C ASN A 235 -11.50 29.53 7.83
N ASN A 236 -11.53 28.19 7.88
CA ASN A 236 -12.51 27.43 8.66
C ASN A 236 -12.42 27.72 10.17
N ILE A 237 -11.22 27.86 10.73
CA ILE A 237 -11.04 28.16 12.16
C ILE A 237 -11.23 29.67 12.44
N ASN A 238 -10.75 30.55 11.56
CA ASN A 238 -10.95 32.00 11.68
C ASN A 238 -12.44 32.37 11.71
N ALA A 239 -13.28 31.75 10.87
CA ALA A 239 -14.72 31.99 10.83
C ALA A 239 -15.45 31.74 12.17
N ILE A 240 -14.87 30.91 13.06
CA ILE A 240 -15.42 30.63 14.40
C ILE A 240 -14.57 31.21 15.55
N LYS A 241 -13.43 31.85 15.25
CA LYS A 241 -12.44 32.31 16.25
C LYS A 241 -13.06 33.20 17.33
N ASP A 242 -13.83 34.21 16.94
CA ASP A 242 -14.42 35.15 17.88
C ASP A 242 -15.55 34.52 18.70
N LYS A 243 -16.27 33.55 18.11
CA LYS A 243 -17.23 32.71 18.83
C LYS A 243 -16.53 31.88 19.93
N LEU A 244 -15.44 31.20 19.60
CA LEU A 244 -14.63 30.42 20.57
C LEU A 244 -14.08 31.31 21.69
N ASN A 245 -13.58 32.52 21.35
CA ASN A 245 -13.07 33.48 22.33
C ASN A 245 -14.17 33.98 23.28
N ASN A 246 -15.37 34.26 22.76
CA ASN A 246 -16.50 34.73 23.57
C ASN A 246 -17.10 33.59 24.41
N GLU A 247 -17.22 32.37 23.86
CA GLU A 247 -17.58 31.17 24.62
C GLU A 247 -16.63 30.94 25.80
N ASN A 248 -15.31 31.06 25.60
CA ASN A 248 -14.34 30.91 26.68
C ASN A 248 -14.53 31.97 27.77
N LYS A 249 -14.67 33.26 27.42
CA LYS A 249 -14.94 34.34 28.40
C LYS A 249 -16.19 34.07 29.24
N ASP A 250 -17.26 33.57 28.61
CA ASP A 250 -18.51 33.25 29.33
C ASP A 250 -18.41 31.97 30.17
N LEU A 251 -17.63 30.98 29.74
CA LEU A 251 -17.32 29.79 30.55
C LEU A 251 -16.44 30.13 31.75
N GLU A 252 -15.46 31.02 31.59
CA GLU A 252 -14.60 31.54 32.67
C GLU A 252 -15.42 32.31 33.72
N ARG A 253 -16.34 33.18 33.29
CA ARG A 253 -17.32 33.85 34.18
C ARG A 253 -18.18 32.85 34.95
N LYS A 254 -18.70 31.82 34.27
CA LYS A 254 -19.53 30.76 34.89
C LYS A 254 -18.71 29.92 35.89
N LEU A 255 -17.43 29.66 35.61
CA LEU A 255 -16.53 29.00 36.55
C LEU A 255 -16.34 29.83 37.82
N GLU A 256 -16.17 31.15 37.73
CA GLU A 256 -15.98 32.01 38.90
C GLU A 256 -17.24 32.08 39.79
N ILE A 257 -18.42 32.18 39.17
CA ILE A 257 -19.71 32.08 39.87
C ILE A 257 -19.87 30.70 40.53
N ASN A 258 -19.44 29.62 39.86
CA ASN A 258 -19.52 28.27 40.40
C ASN A 258 -18.55 28.05 41.59
N LYS A 259 -17.33 28.60 41.56
CA LYS A 259 -16.39 28.58 42.70
C LYS A 259 -17.01 29.22 43.95
N THR A 260 -17.45 30.47 43.83
CA THR A 260 -18.05 31.24 44.94
C THR A 260 -19.34 30.60 45.47
N SER A 261 -20.15 30.01 44.59
CA SER A 261 -21.32 29.21 44.98
C SER A 261 -20.92 27.96 45.77
N THR A 262 -19.94 27.21 45.26
CA THR A 262 -19.40 25.98 45.89
C THR A 262 -18.84 26.26 47.28
N GLU A 263 -18.11 27.36 47.47
CA GLU A 263 -17.61 27.77 48.79
C GLU A 263 -18.76 28.12 49.76
N ASN A 264 -19.78 28.82 49.29
CA ASN A 264 -20.96 29.13 50.10
C ASN A 264 -21.74 27.88 50.53
N ALA A 265 -21.97 26.90 49.65
CA ALA A 265 -22.64 25.66 50.05
C ALA A 265 -21.76 24.77 50.96
N LYS A 266 -20.43 24.76 50.78
CA LYS A 266 -19.52 24.10 51.74
C LYS A 266 -19.68 24.72 53.13
N ARG A 267 -19.67 26.05 53.23
CA ARG A 267 -19.85 26.79 54.50
C ARG A 267 -21.20 26.48 55.15
N LEU A 268 -22.30 26.59 54.41
CA LEU A 268 -23.65 26.33 54.92
C LEU A 268 -23.86 24.86 55.33
N SER A 269 -23.35 23.91 54.53
CA SER A 269 -23.40 22.47 54.87
C SER A 269 -22.55 22.16 56.11
N GLY A 270 -21.38 22.79 56.26
CA GLY A 270 -20.56 22.70 57.47
C GLY A 270 -21.30 23.20 58.72
N GLN A 271 -21.86 24.41 58.66
CA GLN A 271 -22.66 24.98 59.76
C GLN A 271 -23.85 24.10 60.14
N ALA A 272 -24.55 23.51 59.16
CA ALA A 272 -25.64 22.56 59.42
C ALA A 272 -25.13 21.26 60.09
N LYS A 273 -23.99 20.71 59.64
CA LYS A 273 -23.33 19.55 60.28
C LYS A 273 -22.95 19.83 61.73
N ASP A 274 -22.45 21.02 62.03
CA ASP A 274 -22.07 21.38 63.41
C ASP A 274 -23.28 21.62 64.31
N LYS A 275 -24.37 22.22 63.79
CA LYS A 275 -25.66 22.29 64.48
C LYS A 275 -26.23 20.91 64.80
N ILE A 276 -26.13 19.95 63.88
CA ILE A 276 -26.56 18.55 64.13
C ILE A 276 -25.76 17.95 65.29
N LYS A 277 -24.43 18.12 65.33
CA LYS A 277 -23.59 17.61 66.44
C LYS A 277 -24.06 18.17 67.79
N ILE A 278 -24.22 19.49 67.88
CA ILE A 278 -24.63 20.18 69.12
C ILE A 278 -25.99 19.66 69.59
N LYS A 279 -27.01 19.69 68.73
CA LYS A 279 -28.37 19.26 69.08
C LYS A 279 -28.47 17.75 69.39
N THR A 280 -27.64 16.93 68.74
CA THR A 280 -27.60 15.48 69.04
C THR A 280 -27.03 15.24 70.44
N ALA A 281 -25.97 15.94 70.83
CA ALA A 281 -25.40 15.85 72.18
C ALA A 281 -26.34 16.41 73.27
N GLU A 282 -27.15 17.42 72.94
CA GLU A 282 -28.21 17.96 73.82
C GLU A 282 -29.36 16.96 74.01
N LEU A 283 -29.83 16.35 72.92
CA LEU A 283 -30.84 15.28 72.94
C LEU A 283 -30.36 14.04 73.72
N GLU A 284 -29.08 13.69 73.65
CA GLU A 284 -28.48 12.61 74.47
C GLU A 284 -28.41 12.93 75.97
N LYS A 285 -28.44 14.20 76.37
CA LYS A 285 -28.55 14.61 77.79
C LYS A 285 -29.99 14.47 78.28
N LEU A 286 -30.95 15.06 77.56
CA LEU A 286 -32.38 15.01 77.92
C LEU A 286 -32.91 13.58 78.04
N ARG A 287 -32.42 12.65 77.20
CA ARG A 287 -32.77 11.21 77.28
C ARG A 287 -32.25 10.48 78.54
N LYS A 288 -31.42 11.11 79.37
CA LYS A 288 -30.92 10.56 80.64
C LYS A 288 -31.64 11.12 81.88
N GLU A 289 -32.54 12.08 81.69
CA GLU A 289 -33.34 12.68 82.77
C GLU A 289 -34.64 11.88 83.00
N HIS A 290 -35.30 12.09 84.14
CA HIS A 290 -36.55 11.39 84.46
C HIS A 290 -37.67 11.76 83.46
N LEU A 291 -38.30 10.75 82.88
CA LEU A 291 -39.29 10.94 81.82
C LEU A 291 -40.56 11.61 82.35
N THR A 292 -40.76 12.88 81.95
CA THR A 292 -42.00 13.63 82.15
C THR A 292 -42.57 14.01 80.78
N ASN A 293 -43.87 14.32 80.72
CA ASN A 293 -44.55 14.71 79.48
C ASN A 293 -43.90 15.95 78.80
N ASP A 294 -43.28 16.83 79.58
CA ASP A 294 -42.56 18.00 79.04
C ASP A 294 -41.24 17.61 78.38
N VAL A 295 -40.43 16.76 79.04
CA VAL A 295 -39.17 16.22 78.47
C VAL A 295 -39.44 15.46 77.16
N GLU A 296 -40.53 14.68 77.09
CA GLU A 296 -40.91 13.97 75.86
C GLU A 296 -41.28 14.92 74.71
N SER A 297 -41.92 16.06 75.01
CA SER A 297 -42.23 17.12 74.05
C SER A 297 -40.96 17.79 73.51
N GLN A 298 -40.02 18.11 74.41
CA GLN A 298 -38.72 18.71 74.05
C GLN A 298 -37.88 17.77 73.16
N ILE A 299 -37.85 16.47 73.47
CA ILE A 299 -37.17 15.45 72.64
C ILE A 299 -37.77 15.43 71.22
N LYS A 300 -39.09 15.34 71.07
CA LYS A 300 -39.75 15.33 69.74
C LYS A 300 -39.45 16.60 68.92
N LYS A 301 -39.33 17.75 69.58
CA LYS A 301 -38.93 19.01 68.93
C LYS A 301 -37.48 18.98 68.43
N LEU A 302 -36.53 18.54 69.28
CA LEU A 302 -35.12 18.42 68.90
C LEU A 302 -34.90 17.38 67.79
N GLU A 303 -35.61 16.25 67.81
CA GLU A 303 -35.57 15.23 66.75
C GLU A 303 -35.97 15.80 65.39
N LYS A 304 -37.06 16.58 65.36
CA LYS A 304 -37.51 17.27 64.15
C LYS A 304 -36.49 18.29 63.66
N GLU A 305 -35.95 19.12 64.55
CA GLU A 305 -34.93 20.11 64.21
C GLU A 305 -33.61 19.49 63.70
N ILE A 306 -33.24 18.30 64.22
CA ILE A 306 -32.09 17.53 63.74
C ILE A 306 -32.36 16.98 62.33
N GLU A 307 -33.57 16.48 62.04
CA GLU A 307 -33.90 15.99 60.69
C GLU A 307 -33.99 17.13 59.66
N ASP A 308 -34.50 18.30 60.05
CA ASP A 308 -34.49 19.50 59.22
C ASP A 308 -33.05 19.93 58.86
N GLU A 309 -32.12 19.94 59.82
CA GLU A 309 -30.70 20.23 59.53
C GLU A 309 -30.04 19.10 58.71
N LYS A 310 -30.35 17.81 58.95
CA LYS A 310 -29.87 16.70 58.10
C LYS A 310 -30.33 16.86 56.66
N ASN A 311 -31.56 17.33 56.43
CA ASN A 311 -32.07 17.58 55.09
C ASN A 311 -31.37 18.78 54.42
N LYS A 312 -31.03 19.85 55.17
CA LYS A 312 -30.15 20.93 54.67
C LYS A 312 -28.77 20.40 54.25
N VAL A 313 -28.18 19.48 55.03
CA VAL A 313 -26.90 18.82 54.69
C VAL A 313 -27.02 18.01 53.40
N LYS A 314 -28.02 17.12 53.27
CA LYS A 314 -28.26 16.30 52.06
C LYS A 314 -28.42 17.19 50.81
N ASN A 315 -29.17 18.29 50.93
CA ASN A 315 -29.38 19.25 49.84
C ASN A 315 -28.07 19.97 49.46
N GLY A 316 -27.30 20.44 50.44
CA GLY A 316 -25.99 21.05 50.22
C GLY A 316 -24.99 20.11 49.53
N GLU A 317 -24.90 18.86 49.97
CA GLU A 317 -24.03 17.84 49.34
C GLU A 317 -24.45 17.53 47.89
N THR A 318 -25.76 17.58 47.60
CA THR A 318 -26.28 17.39 46.24
C THR A 318 -25.94 18.56 45.33
N LEU A 319 -26.05 19.81 45.82
CA LEU A 319 -25.64 21.02 45.09
C LEU A 319 -24.14 21.00 44.79
N LEU A 320 -23.31 20.68 45.79
CA LEU A 320 -21.86 20.56 45.62
C LEU A 320 -21.46 19.55 44.55
N LEU A 321 -22.12 18.39 44.51
CA LEU A 321 -21.86 17.36 43.50
C LEU A 321 -22.29 17.79 42.09
N ASN A 322 -23.35 18.59 41.95
CA ASN A 322 -23.79 19.12 40.66
C ASN A 322 -22.83 20.21 40.16
N TRP A 323 -22.50 21.19 41.01
CA TRP A 323 -21.55 22.25 40.67
C TRP A 323 -20.15 21.74 40.35
N GLN A 324 -19.68 20.69 41.03
CA GLN A 324 -18.41 20.04 40.68
C GLN A 324 -18.42 19.48 39.24
N ARG A 325 -19.54 18.88 38.78
CA ARG A 325 -19.64 18.42 37.38
C ARG A 325 -19.71 19.57 36.38
N GLU A 326 -20.42 20.64 36.71
CA GLU A 326 -20.47 21.83 35.87
C GLU A 326 -19.08 22.45 35.71
N LYS A 327 -18.30 22.52 36.80
CA LYS A 327 -16.89 22.91 36.77
C LYS A 327 -16.09 22.02 35.81
N GLU A 328 -16.12 20.70 35.99
CA GLU A 328 -15.41 19.74 35.13
C GLU A 328 -15.79 19.89 33.64
N ASN A 329 -17.07 20.14 33.35
CA ASN A 329 -17.56 20.38 31.98
C ASN A 329 -17.04 21.71 31.41
N PHE A 330 -17.08 22.80 32.18
CA PHE A 330 -16.60 24.11 31.71
C PHE A 330 -15.09 24.11 31.48
N GLU A 331 -14.31 23.52 32.39
CA GLU A 331 -12.86 23.35 32.23
C GLU A 331 -12.51 22.53 30.96
N LYS A 332 -13.26 21.46 30.69
CA LYS A 332 -13.10 20.66 29.46
C LYS A 332 -13.38 21.47 28.19
N SER A 333 -14.49 22.20 28.14
CA SER A 333 -14.87 23.00 26.96
C SER A 333 -13.89 24.15 26.69
N ILE A 334 -13.40 24.83 27.75
CA ILE A 334 -12.35 25.86 27.61
C ILE A 334 -11.09 25.26 26.98
N LYS A 335 -10.65 24.09 27.47
CA LYS A 335 -9.47 23.40 26.93
C LYS A 335 -9.65 23.02 25.45
N GLU A 336 -10.78 22.41 25.09
CA GLU A 336 -11.08 22.06 23.69
C GLU A 336 -11.10 23.28 22.76
N ASN A 337 -11.54 24.44 23.24
CA ASN A 337 -11.54 25.68 22.50
C ASN A 337 -10.13 26.31 22.41
N GLN A 338 -9.34 26.27 23.48
CA GLN A 338 -7.93 26.69 23.46
C GLN A 338 -7.10 25.85 22.48
N GLU A 339 -7.30 24.52 22.43
CA GLU A 339 -6.64 23.64 21.47
C GLU A 339 -6.95 23.99 20.00
N LYS A 340 -8.17 24.47 19.69
CA LYS A 340 -8.53 24.96 18.34
C LYS A 340 -7.83 26.28 18.01
N LEU A 341 -7.74 27.20 18.98
CA LEU A 341 -7.06 28.48 18.83
C LEU A 341 -5.54 28.32 18.66
N GLU A 342 -4.93 27.33 19.32
CA GLU A 342 -3.50 27.03 19.17
C GLU A 342 -3.20 26.42 17.79
N LYS A 343 -4.06 25.51 17.30
CA LYS A 343 -3.98 24.99 15.92
C LYS A 343 -4.00 26.12 14.88
N LEU A 344 -4.82 27.15 15.08
CA LEU A 344 -4.84 28.32 14.19
C LEU A 344 -3.50 29.09 14.18
N LYS A 345 -2.86 29.29 15.34
CA LYS A 345 -1.53 29.94 15.40
C LYS A 345 -0.49 29.15 14.62
N ASN A 346 -0.47 27.83 14.81
CA ASN A 346 0.48 26.94 14.13
C ASN A 346 0.27 26.97 12.61
N LEU A 347 -0.98 26.88 12.14
CA LEU A 347 -1.30 26.99 10.70
C LEU A 347 -0.88 28.34 10.09
N LEU A 348 -1.00 29.45 10.84
CA LEU A 348 -0.54 30.76 10.40
C LEU A 348 1.00 30.81 10.27
N ALA A 349 1.73 30.18 11.19
CA ALA A 349 3.19 30.04 11.09
C ALA A 349 3.60 29.15 9.90
N ASP A 350 2.92 28.01 9.71
CA ASP A 350 3.14 27.10 8.58
C ASP A 350 2.88 27.80 7.23
N LYS A 351 1.82 28.62 7.13
CA LYS A 351 1.57 29.44 5.94
C LYS A 351 2.75 30.39 5.64
N ALA A 352 3.24 31.11 6.64
CA ALA A 352 4.36 32.03 6.46
C ALA A 352 5.66 31.32 6.06
N ASN A 353 5.89 30.10 6.54
CA ASN A 353 7.02 29.27 6.13
C ASN A 353 6.86 28.77 4.68
N LEU A 354 5.67 28.30 4.29
CA LEU A 354 5.38 27.92 2.90
C LEU A 354 5.52 29.09 1.93
N GLU A 355 5.14 30.31 2.32
CA GLU A 355 5.32 31.51 1.49
C GLU A 355 6.81 31.84 1.27
N LYS A 356 7.67 31.69 2.28
CA LYS A 356 9.12 31.85 2.13
C LYS A 356 9.73 30.78 1.22
N GLU A 357 9.29 29.54 1.35
CA GLU A 357 9.77 28.43 0.53
C GLU A 357 9.40 28.62 -0.95
N ILE A 358 8.15 28.99 -1.23
CA ILE A 358 7.68 29.33 -2.58
C ILE A 358 8.52 30.47 -3.17
N GLN A 359 8.80 31.53 -2.39
CA GLN A 359 9.65 32.63 -2.85
C GLN A 359 11.10 32.24 -3.10
N ARG A 360 11.66 31.24 -2.40
CA ARG A 360 13.00 30.73 -2.67
C ARG A 360 13.02 29.95 -3.99
N LEU A 361 12.07 29.02 -4.15
CA LEU A 361 11.93 28.18 -5.33
C LEU A 361 11.62 29.02 -6.60
N ASP A 362 10.75 30.04 -6.53
CA ASP A 362 10.48 30.94 -7.66
C ASP A 362 11.76 31.70 -8.10
N ARG A 363 12.69 32.01 -7.19
CA ARG A 363 14.00 32.63 -7.55
C ARG A 363 14.93 31.61 -8.19
N GLU A 364 15.08 30.42 -7.59
CA GLU A 364 15.91 29.33 -8.13
C GLU A 364 15.49 28.96 -9.56
N ILE A 365 14.18 28.82 -9.80
CA ILE A 365 13.58 28.59 -11.12
C ILE A 365 13.90 29.75 -12.08
N LYS A 366 13.81 31.01 -11.63
CA LYS A 366 14.09 32.19 -12.47
C LYS A 366 15.57 32.28 -12.85
N ASP A 367 16.48 32.02 -11.91
CA ASP A 367 17.93 32.08 -12.15
C ASP A 367 18.38 30.96 -13.10
N ILE A 368 17.80 29.76 -12.98
CA ILE A 368 18.02 28.68 -13.94
C ILE A 368 17.46 29.05 -15.32
N ASN A 369 16.22 29.54 -15.43
CA ASN A 369 15.66 29.95 -16.72
C ASN A 369 16.41 31.13 -17.37
N THR A 370 17.05 31.99 -16.59
CA THR A 370 17.89 33.09 -17.09
C THR A 370 19.27 32.61 -17.57
N SER A 371 19.81 31.54 -16.98
CA SER A 371 21.13 31.00 -17.32
C SER A 371 21.09 29.90 -18.38
N LYS A 372 20.02 29.09 -18.42
CA LYS A 372 19.80 27.98 -19.36
C LYS A 372 20.09 28.33 -20.84
N PRO A 373 19.63 29.46 -21.42
CA PRO A 373 19.93 29.80 -22.82
C PRO A 373 21.43 29.98 -23.11
N LYS A 374 22.24 30.35 -22.11
CA LYS A 374 23.70 30.46 -22.26
C LYS A 374 24.34 29.08 -22.39
N PHE A 375 23.92 28.13 -21.55
CA PHE A 375 24.39 26.74 -21.61
C PHE A 375 23.91 26.03 -22.89
N GLU A 376 22.66 26.24 -23.32
CA GLU A 376 22.15 25.74 -24.60
C GLU A 376 22.98 26.24 -25.79
N LYS A 377 23.37 27.53 -25.78
CA LYS A 377 24.27 28.09 -26.80
C LYS A 377 25.67 27.48 -26.76
N GLN A 378 26.26 27.32 -25.57
CA GLN A 378 27.58 26.70 -25.40
C GLN A 378 27.62 25.25 -25.89
N VAL A 379 26.59 24.45 -25.59
CA VAL A 379 26.47 23.07 -26.09
C VAL A 379 26.37 23.02 -27.61
N GLU A 380 25.57 23.89 -28.23
CA GLU A 380 25.41 23.94 -29.68
C GLU A 380 26.68 24.46 -30.40
N GLU A 381 27.43 25.39 -29.80
CA GLU A 381 28.75 25.83 -30.27
C GLU A 381 29.79 24.70 -30.17
N ALA A 382 29.87 24.01 -29.03
CA ALA A 382 30.78 22.89 -28.83
C ALA A 382 30.47 21.71 -29.78
N LYS A 383 29.19 21.43 -30.02
CA LYS A 383 28.72 20.43 -30.98
C LYS A 383 29.16 20.76 -32.41
N LYS A 384 28.94 22.00 -32.87
CA LYS A 384 29.40 22.45 -34.20
C LYS A 384 30.91 22.34 -34.35
N ALA A 385 31.67 22.75 -33.33
CA ALA A 385 33.12 22.63 -33.34
C ALA A 385 33.59 21.16 -33.42
N ARG A 386 32.93 20.25 -32.71
CA ARG A 386 33.15 18.80 -32.82
C ARG A 386 32.85 18.28 -34.22
N ASP A 387 31.67 18.61 -34.77
CA ASP A 387 31.20 18.10 -36.06
C ASP A 387 32.12 18.57 -37.20
N THR A 388 32.51 19.85 -37.22
CA THR A 388 33.51 20.38 -38.17
C THR A 388 34.87 19.68 -38.03
N GLN A 389 35.32 19.42 -36.80
CA GLN A 389 36.59 18.71 -36.58
C GLN A 389 36.52 17.24 -37.00
N GLN A 390 35.35 16.60 -36.89
CA GLN A 390 35.12 15.23 -37.35
C GLN A 390 35.18 15.13 -38.88
N GLU A 391 34.59 16.09 -39.61
CA GLU A 391 34.72 16.17 -41.08
C GLU A 391 36.18 16.30 -41.54
N LEU A 392 37.00 17.09 -40.83
CA LEU A 392 38.43 17.21 -41.11
C LEU A 392 39.19 15.89 -40.88
N VAL A 393 38.83 15.13 -39.84
CA VAL A 393 39.41 13.80 -39.57
C VAL A 393 39.03 12.80 -40.67
N GLU A 394 37.76 12.75 -41.10
CA GLU A 394 37.34 11.86 -42.19
C GLU A 394 38.01 12.22 -43.52
N LYS A 395 38.18 13.52 -43.82
CA LYS A 395 38.94 13.95 -44.99
C LYS A 395 40.41 13.50 -44.91
N ALA A 396 41.07 13.70 -43.76
CA ALA A 396 42.47 13.29 -43.58
C ALA A 396 42.67 11.76 -43.71
N LYS A 397 41.71 10.95 -43.22
CA LYS A 397 41.71 9.48 -43.45
C LYS A 397 41.61 9.14 -44.93
N LYS A 398 40.74 9.83 -45.67
CA LYS A 398 40.57 9.61 -47.11
C LYS A 398 41.84 9.99 -47.90
N ASP A 399 42.39 11.17 -47.64
CA ASP A 399 43.63 11.65 -48.29
C ASP A 399 44.81 10.68 -48.03
N LEU A 400 44.91 10.13 -46.79
CA LEU A 400 45.87 9.10 -46.44
C LEU A 400 45.64 7.79 -47.22
N SER A 401 44.40 7.27 -47.24
CA SER A 401 44.05 6.03 -47.94
C SER A 401 44.32 6.10 -49.45
N GLU A 402 44.00 7.23 -50.09
CA GLU A 402 44.29 7.42 -51.52
C GLU A 402 45.79 7.44 -51.81
N GLU A 403 46.62 7.97 -50.91
CA GLU A 403 48.08 7.97 -51.08
C GLU A 403 48.70 6.60 -50.77
N GLU A 404 48.15 5.84 -49.81
CA GLU A 404 48.54 4.45 -49.56
C GLU A 404 48.27 3.55 -50.76
N GLU A 405 47.12 3.69 -51.43
CA GLU A 405 46.83 2.94 -52.66
C GLU A 405 47.82 3.27 -53.79
N LYS A 406 48.16 4.55 -53.99
CA LYS A 406 49.19 4.96 -54.98
C LYS A 406 50.55 4.35 -54.65
N LEU A 407 50.96 4.38 -53.39
CA LEU A 407 52.22 3.79 -52.94
C LEU A 407 52.27 2.28 -53.23
N VAL A 408 51.17 1.55 -52.98
CA VAL A 408 51.05 0.11 -53.31
C VAL A 408 51.15 -0.13 -54.83
N GLN A 409 50.55 0.73 -55.66
CA GLN A 409 50.65 0.62 -57.12
C GLN A 409 52.09 0.86 -57.62
N ILE A 410 52.77 1.89 -57.11
CA ILE A 410 54.18 2.18 -57.44
C ILE A 410 55.08 1.00 -57.03
N LYS A 411 54.94 0.50 -55.79
CA LYS A 411 55.70 -0.68 -55.31
C LYS A 411 55.44 -1.94 -56.14
N LYS A 412 54.23 -2.12 -56.69
CA LYS A 412 53.94 -3.20 -57.65
C LYS A 412 54.63 -2.99 -59.00
N SER A 413 54.70 -1.76 -59.52
CA SER A 413 55.40 -1.40 -60.77
C SER A 413 56.91 -1.69 -60.68
N ILE A 414 57.57 -1.17 -59.63
CA ILE A 414 59.00 -1.36 -59.37
C ILE A 414 59.33 -2.86 -59.34
N LYS A 415 58.65 -3.61 -58.48
CA LYS A 415 58.87 -5.06 -58.31
C LYS A 415 58.64 -5.85 -59.60
N TYR A 416 57.72 -5.42 -60.45
CA TYR A 416 57.48 -6.05 -61.75
C TYR A 416 58.63 -5.82 -62.73
N ASN A 417 59.12 -4.59 -62.81
CA ASN A 417 60.22 -4.22 -63.70
C ASN A 417 61.55 -4.82 -63.23
N GLU A 418 61.83 -4.85 -61.91
CA GLU A 418 62.98 -5.58 -61.33
C GLU A 418 62.97 -7.06 -61.74
N MET A 419 61.80 -7.70 -61.67
CA MET A 419 61.64 -9.12 -62.00
C MET A 419 61.81 -9.40 -63.51
N LYS A 420 61.44 -8.44 -64.37
CA LYS A 420 61.80 -8.48 -65.80
C LYS A 420 63.31 -8.30 -66.01
N LEU A 421 63.94 -7.39 -65.28
CA LEU A 421 65.38 -7.14 -65.35
C LEU A 421 66.21 -8.36 -64.90
N ASP A 422 65.76 -9.10 -63.88
CA ASP A 422 66.36 -10.38 -63.47
C ASP A 422 66.14 -11.49 -64.50
N ALA A 423 64.99 -11.54 -65.17
CA ALA A 423 64.74 -12.48 -66.27
C ALA A 423 65.63 -12.24 -67.50
N LEU A 424 66.21 -11.05 -67.65
CA LEU A 424 67.25 -10.76 -68.65
C LEU A 424 68.64 -11.29 -68.25
N LYS A 425 68.86 -11.66 -66.98
CA LYS A 425 70.11 -12.26 -66.47
C LYS A 425 70.05 -13.80 -66.51
N ASP A 426 68.96 -14.38 -66.00
CA ASP A 426 68.67 -15.82 -66.06
C ASP A 426 67.17 -16.05 -66.30
N LYS A 427 66.83 -16.30 -67.56
CA LYS A 427 65.45 -16.42 -68.05
C LYS A 427 64.78 -17.71 -67.58
N ASP A 428 65.51 -18.82 -67.58
CA ASP A 428 65.00 -20.15 -67.21
C ASP A 428 64.77 -20.29 -65.71
N GLN A 429 65.69 -19.78 -64.89
CA GLN A 429 65.54 -19.80 -63.43
C GLN A 429 64.40 -18.87 -62.99
N THR A 430 64.24 -17.72 -63.64
CA THR A 430 63.16 -16.77 -63.33
C THR A 430 61.77 -17.31 -63.73
N LEU A 431 61.65 -17.98 -64.90
CA LEU A 431 60.40 -18.63 -65.31
C LEU A 431 59.97 -19.73 -64.34
N LYS A 432 60.88 -20.63 -63.94
CA LYS A 432 60.59 -21.70 -62.96
C LYS A 432 60.08 -21.15 -61.62
N LYS A 433 60.68 -20.05 -61.14
CA LYS A 433 60.23 -19.38 -59.92
C LYS A 433 58.79 -18.87 -60.06
N LEU A 434 58.47 -18.21 -61.17
CA LEU A 434 57.13 -17.68 -61.44
C LEU A 434 56.07 -18.76 -61.58
N GLU A 435 56.40 -19.89 -62.21
CA GLU A 435 55.51 -21.03 -62.31
C GLU A 435 55.21 -21.65 -60.94
N SER A 436 56.21 -21.72 -60.04
CA SER A 436 56.01 -22.15 -58.65
C SER A 436 55.12 -21.18 -57.84
N GLU A 437 55.30 -19.86 -58.03
CA GLU A 437 54.48 -18.83 -57.37
C GLU A 437 53.03 -18.83 -57.88
N LYS A 438 52.83 -18.98 -59.20
CA LYS A 438 51.51 -19.16 -59.83
C LYS A 438 50.77 -20.36 -59.24
N GLU A 439 51.46 -21.49 -59.08
CA GLU A 439 50.82 -22.71 -58.54
C GLU A 439 50.49 -22.57 -57.05
N ALA A 440 51.30 -21.82 -56.28
CA ALA A 440 50.97 -21.45 -54.91
C ALA A 440 49.74 -20.53 -54.83
N ILE A 441 49.57 -19.58 -55.75
CA ILE A 441 48.37 -18.73 -55.83
C ILE A 441 47.12 -19.56 -56.16
N LYS A 442 47.20 -20.49 -57.14
CA LYS A 442 46.07 -21.41 -57.43
C LYS A 442 45.65 -22.21 -56.19
N LYS A 443 46.61 -22.76 -55.44
CA LYS A 443 46.32 -23.50 -54.20
C LYS A 443 45.61 -22.62 -53.16
N LYS A 444 46.04 -21.36 -52.99
CA LYS A 444 45.35 -20.39 -52.11
C LYS A 444 43.93 -20.08 -52.57
N ILE A 445 43.69 -19.92 -53.86
CA ILE A 445 42.34 -19.66 -54.42
C ILE A 445 41.40 -20.83 -54.10
N GLU A 446 41.85 -22.07 -54.24
CA GLU A 446 41.02 -23.25 -53.92
C GLU A 446 40.75 -23.36 -52.41
N THR A 447 41.72 -23.04 -51.55
CA THR A 447 41.48 -22.95 -50.10
C THR A 447 40.45 -21.87 -49.75
N ASN A 448 40.59 -20.64 -50.26
CA ASN A 448 39.65 -19.54 -49.98
C ASN A 448 38.23 -19.84 -50.50
N LYS A 449 38.11 -20.57 -51.61
CA LYS A 449 36.81 -21.04 -52.13
C LYS A 449 36.10 -21.97 -51.13
N ASN A 450 36.83 -22.92 -50.54
CA ASN A 450 36.30 -23.82 -49.51
C ASN A 450 35.93 -23.07 -48.22
N ASP A 451 36.75 -22.08 -47.81
CA ASP A 451 36.45 -21.25 -46.64
C ASP A 451 35.26 -20.31 -46.86
N LEU A 452 35.07 -19.77 -48.06
CA LEU A 452 33.86 -19.01 -48.44
C LEU A 452 32.61 -19.90 -48.38
N GLU A 453 32.68 -21.15 -48.82
CA GLU A 453 31.55 -22.09 -48.72
C GLU A 453 31.19 -22.38 -47.26
N ARG A 454 32.19 -22.63 -46.41
CA ARG A 454 32.02 -22.79 -44.96
C ARG A 454 31.42 -21.56 -44.30
N LEU A 455 31.94 -20.36 -44.57
CA LEU A 455 31.44 -19.10 -44.01
C LEU A 455 29.98 -18.84 -44.41
N ASN A 456 29.58 -19.14 -45.65
CA ASN A 456 28.19 -19.02 -46.08
C ASN A 456 27.25 -19.97 -45.30
N GLN A 457 27.68 -21.20 -45.03
CA GLN A 457 26.92 -22.15 -44.20
C GLN A 457 26.81 -21.68 -42.74
N GLU A 458 27.88 -21.12 -42.17
CA GLU A 458 27.88 -20.55 -40.80
C GLU A 458 26.97 -19.33 -40.69
N ILE A 459 27.01 -18.42 -41.67
CA ILE A 459 26.12 -17.23 -41.75
C ILE A 459 24.65 -17.67 -41.81
N LYS A 460 24.32 -18.68 -42.63
CA LYS A 460 22.94 -19.21 -42.72
C LYS A 460 22.44 -19.70 -41.36
N LYS A 461 23.25 -20.51 -40.66
CA LYS A 461 22.93 -21.01 -39.31
C LYS A 461 22.78 -19.86 -38.29
N ALA A 462 23.70 -18.89 -38.28
CA ALA A 462 23.62 -17.73 -37.39
C ALA A 462 22.37 -16.87 -37.64
N GLN A 463 21.99 -16.69 -38.91
CA GLN A 463 20.79 -15.95 -39.30
C GLN A 463 19.51 -16.69 -38.89
N GLU A 464 19.46 -18.02 -39.04
CA GLU A 464 18.35 -18.85 -38.55
C GLU A 464 18.22 -18.74 -37.01
N MET A 465 19.32 -18.84 -36.25
CA MET A 465 19.32 -18.66 -34.80
C MET A 465 18.82 -17.28 -34.36
N TYR A 466 19.26 -16.20 -35.04
CA TYR A 466 18.79 -14.84 -34.77
C TYR A 466 17.28 -14.69 -35.00
N GLN A 467 16.74 -15.19 -36.12
CA GLN A 467 15.31 -15.07 -36.41
C GLN A 467 14.46 -15.93 -35.46
N ASN A 468 14.92 -17.12 -35.08
CA ASN A 468 14.25 -17.98 -34.11
C ASN A 468 14.17 -17.32 -32.72
N ALA A 469 15.26 -16.69 -32.26
CA ALA A 469 15.26 -15.89 -31.03
C ALA A 469 14.28 -14.71 -31.11
N LYS A 470 14.32 -13.94 -32.20
CA LYS A 470 13.43 -12.79 -32.44
C LYS A 470 11.94 -13.19 -32.44
N ALA A 471 11.59 -14.28 -33.10
CA ALA A 471 10.22 -14.81 -33.12
C ALA A 471 9.78 -15.26 -31.72
N SER A 472 10.64 -15.98 -30.99
CA SER A 472 10.37 -16.44 -29.63
C SER A 472 10.14 -15.27 -28.66
N ILE A 473 10.97 -14.22 -28.72
CA ILE A 473 10.82 -13.00 -27.93
C ILE A 473 9.50 -12.29 -28.24
N LYS A 474 9.12 -12.16 -29.53
CA LYS A 474 7.83 -11.59 -29.92
C LYS A 474 6.67 -12.35 -29.28
N THR A 475 6.65 -13.68 -29.41
CA THR A 475 5.61 -14.53 -28.83
C THR A 475 5.57 -14.45 -27.30
N LEU A 476 6.70 -14.31 -26.63
CA LEU A 476 6.75 -14.15 -25.17
C LEU A 476 6.30 -12.77 -24.72
N LYS A 477 6.65 -11.69 -25.43
CA LYS A 477 6.14 -10.33 -25.14
C LYS A 477 4.63 -10.24 -25.32
N GLU A 478 4.07 -10.87 -26.35
CA GLU A 478 2.61 -10.99 -26.51
C GLU A 478 1.94 -11.79 -25.38
N LYS A 479 2.61 -12.80 -24.80
CA LYS A 479 2.12 -13.54 -23.62
C LYS A 479 2.22 -12.70 -22.35
N LEU A 480 3.28 -11.90 -22.19
CA LEU A 480 3.52 -11.05 -21.03
C LEU A 480 2.46 -9.95 -20.92
N SER A 481 2.21 -9.17 -21.97
CA SER A 481 1.16 -8.12 -21.94
C SER A 481 -0.23 -8.71 -21.65
N LYS A 482 -0.57 -9.88 -22.24
CA LYS A 482 -1.81 -10.63 -21.91
C LYS A 482 -1.91 -11.09 -20.45
N LEU A 483 -0.82 -11.08 -19.68
CA LEU A 483 -0.80 -11.35 -18.24
C LEU A 483 -0.79 -10.06 -17.42
N GLU A 484 -0.02 -9.05 -17.81
CA GLU A 484 0.04 -7.74 -17.14
C GLU A 484 -1.31 -7.00 -17.23
N GLU A 485 -2.02 -7.11 -18.35
CA GLU A 485 -3.37 -6.55 -18.50
C GLU A 485 -4.43 -7.28 -17.64
N LYS A 486 -4.29 -8.60 -17.43
CA LYS A 486 -5.16 -9.35 -16.49
C LYS A 486 -4.95 -8.90 -15.04
N MET A 487 -3.73 -8.50 -14.70
CA MET A 487 -3.37 -8.01 -13.36
C MET A 487 -3.77 -6.54 -13.15
N GLY A 488 -4.07 -5.80 -14.23
CA GLY A 488 -4.41 -4.38 -14.18
C GLY A 488 -3.19 -3.45 -14.07
N LEU A 489 -2.03 -3.89 -14.59
CA LEU A 489 -0.75 -3.18 -14.46
C LEU A 489 -0.39 -2.29 -15.66
N GLU A 490 -1.09 -2.40 -16.80
CA GLU A 490 -0.83 -1.57 -17.99
C GLU A 490 -1.80 -0.37 -18.10
N SER A 491 -1.22 0.80 -18.38
CA SER A 491 -1.95 1.98 -18.85
C SER A 491 -1.96 2.03 -20.38
N THR A 492 -3.12 2.39 -20.95
CA THR A 492 -3.41 2.59 -22.39
C THR A 492 -3.68 1.34 -23.26
N MET A 493 -4.53 1.52 -24.28
CA MET A 493 -5.40 0.55 -24.99
C MET A 493 -4.78 -0.06 -26.29
N PRO A 494 -5.46 -0.98 -27.03
CA PRO A 494 -6.42 -2.05 -26.65
C PRO A 494 -6.24 -3.39 -27.43
N MET A 495 -6.75 -4.53 -26.93
CA MET A 495 -7.41 -5.52 -27.84
C MET A 495 -8.46 -6.40 -27.14
N ALA A 496 -9.74 -6.00 -27.26
CA ALA A 496 -10.84 -6.56 -26.47
C ALA A 496 -11.62 -7.71 -27.17
N VAL A 497 -11.43 -8.95 -26.71
CA VAL A 497 -12.50 -9.99 -26.69
C VAL A 497 -12.47 -10.75 -25.35
N SER A 498 -11.38 -11.46 -25.04
CA SER A 498 -11.26 -12.26 -23.79
C SER A 498 -11.17 -11.44 -22.50
N LEU A 499 -11.05 -10.11 -22.63
CA LEU A 499 -10.91 -9.13 -21.55
C LEU A 499 -12.18 -8.93 -20.72
N LYS A 500 -13.36 -9.00 -21.34
CA LYS A 500 -14.62 -8.75 -20.63
C LYS A 500 -14.83 -9.80 -19.54
N GLN A 501 -14.60 -11.08 -19.84
CA GLN A 501 -14.86 -12.16 -18.88
C GLN A 501 -13.99 -12.05 -17.62
N VAL A 502 -12.66 -11.94 -17.76
CA VAL A 502 -11.75 -11.89 -16.59
C VAL A 502 -11.95 -10.62 -15.75
N LYS A 503 -12.23 -9.46 -16.39
CA LYS A 503 -12.56 -8.22 -15.66
C LYS A 503 -13.93 -8.30 -14.98
N LEU A 504 -14.90 -9.02 -15.56
CA LEU A 504 -16.18 -9.32 -14.91
C LEU A 504 -15.99 -10.27 -13.72
N ASP A 505 -15.22 -11.34 -13.86
CA ASP A 505 -15.02 -12.35 -12.82
C ASP A 505 -14.34 -11.76 -11.57
N ARG A 506 -13.25 -10.99 -11.75
CA ARG A 506 -12.58 -10.30 -10.62
C ARG A 506 -13.51 -9.28 -9.96
N LYS A 507 -14.19 -8.45 -10.76
CA LYS A 507 -15.11 -7.44 -10.24
C LYS A 507 -16.30 -8.08 -9.50
N ALA A 508 -16.81 -9.21 -9.99
CA ALA A 508 -17.87 -9.96 -9.34
C ALA A 508 -17.43 -10.50 -7.97
N LEU A 509 -16.18 -10.98 -7.82
CA LEU A 509 -15.65 -11.39 -6.51
C LEU A 509 -15.45 -10.20 -5.56
N GLU A 510 -14.95 -9.06 -6.06
CA GLU A 510 -14.80 -7.83 -5.28
C GLU A 510 -16.16 -7.24 -4.84
N ASP A 511 -17.15 -7.23 -5.73
CA ASP A 511 -18.52 -6.77 -5.43
C ASP A 511 -19.26 -7.75 -4.51
N ARG A 512 -19.02 -9.07 -4.63
CA ARG A 512 -19.53 -10.09 -3.68
C ARG A 512 -18.96 -9.91 -2.27
N ILE A 513 -17.69 -9.53 -2.12
CA ILE A 513 -17.11 -9.20 -0.81
C ILE A 513 -17.85 -7.98 -0.20
N LYS A 514 -18.15 -6.94 -0.99
CA LYS A 514 -18.91 -5.76 -0.51
C LYS A 514 -20.32 -6.14 -0.08
N GLU A 515 -21.00 -6.98 -0.86
CA GLU A 515 -22.34 -7.48 -0.55
C GLU A 515 -22.34 -8.24 0.80
N ILE A 516 -21.37 -9.14 1.00
CA ILE A 516 -21.21 -9.88 2.26
C ILE A 516 -20.93 -8.92 3.44
N ASP A 517 -20.10 -7.89 3.25
CA ASP A 517 -19.84 -6.88 4.29
C ASP A 517 -21.08 -6.05 4.66
N GLU A 518 -21.97 -5.77 3.72
CA GLU A 518 -23.26 -5.13 4.01
C GLU A 518 -24.22 -6.05 4.75
N GLN A 519 -24.26 -7.34 4.39
CA GLN A 519 -25.07 -8.35 5.08
C GLN A 519 -24.59 -8.54 6.53
N ILE A 520 -23.27 -8.64 6.76
CA ILE A 520 -22.67 -8.73 8.11
C ILE A 520 -23.03 -7.50 8.95
N LYS A 521 -22.94 -6.28 8.40
CA LYS A 521 -23.34 -5.04 9.11
C LYS A 521 -24.81 -5.05 9.54
N LYS A 522 -25.71 -5.55 8.70
CA LYS A 522 -27.15 -5.69 9.03
C LYS A 522 -27.35 -6.70 10.15
N LEU A 523 -26.72 -7.87 10.05
CA LEU A 523 -26.77 -8.91 11.09
C LEU A 523 -26.20 -8.43 12.43
N ASP A 524 -25.09 -7.66 12.44
CA ASP A 524 -24.52 -7.10 13.67
C ASP A 524 -25.49 -6.18 14.42
N ILE A 525 -26.29 -5.39 13.69
CA ILE A 525 -27.36 -4.53 14.26
C ILE A 525 -28.51 -5.39 14.80
N GLU A 526 -28.96 -6.40 14.05
CA GLU A 526 -30.03 -7.31 14.48
C GLU A 526 -29.65 -8.12 15.73
N ILE A 527 -28.46 -8.71 15.75
CA ILE A 527 -27.88 -9.45 16.88
C ILE A 527 -27.80 -8.56 18.12
N LYS A 528 -27.36 -7.31 17.98
CA LYS A 528 -27.32 -6.35 19.10
C LYS A 528 -28.73 -6.07 19.65
N ASN A 529 -29.70 -5.79 18.77
CA ASN A 529 -31.07 -5.50 19.15
C ASN A 529 -31.75 -6.71 19.83
N LEU A 530 -31.52 -7.94 19.34
CA LEU A 530 -32.03 -9.17 19.94
C LEU A 530 -31.40 -9.42 21.32
N ARG A 531 -30.09 -9.24 21.50
CA ARG A 531 -29.42 -9.33 22.81
C ARG A 531 -30.02 -8.37 23.82
N GLU A 532 -30.30 -7.13 23.43
CA GLU A 532 -30.94 -6.14 24.29
C GLU A 532 -32.39 -6.52 24.67
N LYS A 533 -33.17 -7.09 23.73
CA LYS A 533 -34.53 -7.59 24.01
C LYS A 533 -34.52 -8.79 24.97
N VAL A 534 -33.66 -9.78 24.72
CA VAL A 534 -33.50 -10.96 25.59
C VAL A 534 -33.08 -10.53 27.00
N ALA A 535 -32.11 -9.61 27.14
CA ALA A 535 -31.68 -9.11 28.45
C ALA A 535 -32.83 -8.42 29.22
N LYS A 536 -33.64 -7.57 28.55
CA LYS A 536 -34.81 -6.91 29.15
C LYS A 536 -35.86 -7.93 29.61
N LYS A 537 -36.15 -8.97 28.81
CA LYS A 537 -37.12 -10.02 29.17
C LYS A 537 -36.60 -10.96 30.27
N LYS A 538 -35.30 -11.27 30.31
CA LYS A 538 -34.68 -12.01 31.43
C LYS A 538 -34.74 -11.24 32.76
N LEU A 539 -34.56 -9.92 32.73
CA LEU A 539 -34.75 -9.07 33.92
C LEU A 539 -36.21 -9.10 34.39
N LEU A 540 -37.17 -8.95 33.47
CA LEU A 540 -38.60 -9.04 33.77
C LEU A 540 -38.97 -10.40 34.39
N LEU A 541 -38.44 -11.50 33.84
CA LEU A 541 -38.64 -12.85 34.34
C LEU A 541 -38.12 -13.00 35.78
N ALA A 542 -36.88 -12.55 36.04
CA ALA A 542 -36.27 -12.61 37.35
C ALA A 542 -37.06 -11.80 38.41
N SER A 543 -37.63 -10.65 38.03
CA SER A 543 -38.51 -9.88 38.92
C SER A 543 -39.81 -10.62 39.26
N LEU A 544 -40.45 -11.26 38.27
CA LEU A 544 -41.69 -12.03 38.50
C LEU A 544 -41.44 -13.29 39.34
N GLU A 545 -40.35 -14.02 39.09
CA GLU A 545 -39.97 -15.18 39.92
C GLU A 545 -39.60 -14.78 41.36
N GLN A 546 -39.06 -13.57 41.58
CA GLN A 546 -38.85 -13.04 42.93
C GLN A 546 -40.17 -12.64 43.60
N GLU A 547 -41.11 -12.03 42.88
CA GLU A 547 -42.44 -11.69 43.41
C GLU A 547 -43.22 -12.94 43.82
N GLU A 548 -43.15 -14.00 43.00
CA GLU A 548 -43.75 -15.30 43.29
C GLU A 548 -43.14 -15.94 44.56
N LYS A 549 -41.80 -16.03 44.63
CA LYS A 549 -41.08 -16.54 45.82
C LYS A 549 -41.35 -15.72 47.07
N ALA A 550 -41.50 -14.40 46.95
CA ALA A 550 -41.84 -13.53 48.07
C ALA A 550 -43.28 -13.73 48.56
N LYS A 551 -44.23 -14.05 47.67
CA LYS A 551 -45.61 -14.41 48.04
C LYS A 551 -45.68 -15.80 48.67
N GLN A 552 -45.01 -16.80 48.12
CA GLN A 552 -44.92 -18.15 48.71
C GLN A 552 -44.40 -18.09 50.15
N ARG A 553 -43.37 -17.28 50.43
CA ARG A 553 -42.86 -17.05 51.80
C ARG A 553 -43.90 -16.44 52.74
N LYS A 554 -44.68 -15.44 52.29
CA LYS A 554 -45.75 -14.83 53.09
C LYS A 554 -46.89 -15.81 53.38
N GLU A 555 -47.29 -16.60 52.39
CA GLU A 555 -48.31 -17.64 52.53
C GLU A 555 -47.87 -18.73 53.52
N GLN A 556 -46.57 -19.05 53.53
CA GLN A 556 -45.96 -19.99 54.47
C GLN A 556 -45.90 -19.42 55.90
N GLU A 557 -45.53 -18.14 56.07
CA GLU A 557 -45.61 -17.43 57.36
C GLU A 557 -47.05 -17.32 57.90
N GLU A 558 -48.06 -17.13 57.05
CA GLU A 558 -49.47 -17.11 57.48
C GLU A 558 -49.94 -18.49 57.97
N ARG A 559 -49.59 -19.57 57.27
CA ARG A 559 -49.89 -20.94 57.71
C ARG A 559 -49.17 -21.30 59.01
N GLU A 560 -47.96 -20.77 59.22
CA GLU A 560 -47.20 -20.97 60.45
C GLU A 560 -47.78 -20.17 61.64
N LYS A 561 -48.31 -18.97 61.40
CA LYS A 561 -49.10 -18.21 62.39
C LYS A 561 -50.43 -18.89 62.74
N GLN A 562 -51.12 -19.47 61.76
CA GLN A 562 -52.34 -20.25 62.01
C GLN A 562 -52.07 -21.50 62.87
N ARG A 563 -50.94 -22.20 62.65
CA ARG A 563 -50.50 -23.30 63.52
C ARG A 563 -50.27 -22.84 64.96
N LYS A 564 -49.53 -21.74 65.18
CA LYS A 564 -49.29 -21.19 66.53
C LYS A 564 -50.56 -20.71 67.23
N GLY A 565 -51.59 -20.28 66.47
CA GLY A 565 -52.91 -19.96 67.02
C GLY A 565 -53.77 -21.17 67.43
N GLN A 566 -53.37 -22.39 67.05
CA GLN A 566 -54.07 -23.64 67.43
C GLN A 566 -53.40 -24.40 68.58
N GLU A 567 -52.12 -24.13 68.87
CA GLU A 567 -51.37 -24.82 69.95
C GLU A 567 -51.74 -24.33 71.37
N GLU A 568 -52.48 -23.23 71.52
CA GLU A 568 -52.92 -22.73 72.84
C GLU A 568 -54.21 -23.41 73.38
N LYS A 569 -54.75 -24.42 72.67
CA LYS A 569 -55.95 -25.18 73.07
C LYS A 569 -55.83 -26.71 72.93
N ALA A 570 -54.78 -27.31 73.48
CA ALA A 570 -54.83 -28.73 73.91
C ALA A 570 -53.76 -29.05 74.97
N LYS A 571 -54.19 -29.50 76.17
CA LYS A 571 -53.28 -30.12 77.15
C LYS A 571 -53.19 -31.62 76.91
N LEU A 572 -51.96 -32.14 77.02
CA LEU A 572 -51.51 -33.55 77.16
C LEU A 572 -52.41 -34.43 78.07
N PRO A 573 -52.44 -35.77 77.91
CA PRO A 573 -51.28 -36.70 77.99
C PRO A 573 -51.36 -37.93 77.01
N LYS A 574 -50.53 -39.00 76.98
CA LYS A 574 -49.27 -39.47 77.64
C LYS A 574 -48.63 -40.61 76.78
N THR A 575 -47.37 -41.02 77.07
CA THR A 575 -46.70 -42.34 76.78
C THR A 575 -46.75 -42.93 75.35
N GLY A 576 -45.66 -43.31 74.65
CA GLY A 576 -44.48 -44.12 75.03
C GLY A 576 -44.68 -45.58 74.55
N ILE A 577 -43.78 -46.29 73.84
CA ILE A 577 -42.32 -46.19 73.62
C ILE A 577 -41.91 -46.87 72.27
N GLU A 578 -40.91 -46.28 71.57
CA GLU A 578 -39.90 -46.84 70.63
C GLU A 578 -40.18 -47.67 69.34
N SER A 579 -39.33 -47.34 68.33
CA SER A 579 -38.61 -48.27 67.41
C SER A 579 -39.08 -48.52 65.96
N GLN A 580 -38.37 -47.86 65.02
CA GLN A 580 -37.99 -48.30 63.65
C GLN A 580 -39.01 -48.40 62.49
N GLY A 581 -38.49 -48.12 61.27
CA GLY A 581 -39.17 -48.22 59.98
C GLY A 581 -39.81 -46.89 59.51
N SER A 582 -39.57 -46.37 58.29
CA SER A 582 -38.79 -46.87 57.15
C SER A 582 -38.19 -45.68 56.36
N ILE A 583 -36.91 -45.78 55.98
CA ILE A 583 -36.22 -44.82 55.10
C ILE A 583 -35.81 -45.56 53.82
N ILE A 584 -36.35 -45.09 52.69
CA ILE A 584 -35.77 -45.11 51.33
C ILE A 584 -35.14 -46.43 50.86
N LEU A 585 -35.81 -47.17 49.97
CA LEU A 585 -35.13 -47.95 48.92
C LEU A 585 -36.01 -48.30 47.70
N SER A 586 -35.71 -47.69 46.55
CA SER A 586 -35.93 -48.16 45.16
C SER A 586 -35.62 -46.96 44.21
N LEU A 587 -34.46 -46.80 43.54
CA LEU A 587 -33.55 -47.79 42.94
C LEU A 587 -34.35 -48.61 41.89
N ILE A 588 -34.08 -48.55 40.57
CA ILE A 588 -32.91 -48.96 39.76
C ILE A 588 -33.16 -48.35 38.35
N ALA A 589 -32.23 -47.83 37.52
CA ALA A 589 -31.20 -48.49 36.69
C ALA A 589 -30.63 -47.40 35.72
N SER A 590 -29.51 -47.53 34.99
CA SER A 590 -28.42 -48.52 35.00
C SER A 590 -27.24 -48.04 34.12
N THR A 591 -26.06 -48.64 34.33
CA THR A 591 -24.94 -48.87 33.36
C THR A 591 -24.33 -47.67 32.62
N VAL A 592 -23.07 -47.26 32.86
CA VAL A 592 -21.76 -47.95 32.61
C VAL A 592 -21.35 -47.97 31.12
N GLY A 593 -20.15 -47.45 30.82
CA GLY A 593 -19.58 -47.40 29.46
C GLY A 593 -18.48 -46.33 29.27
N VAL A 594 -17.39 -46.36 30.04
CA VAL A 594 -16.05 -46.86 29.59
C VAL A 594 -15.15 -45.80 28.89
N PHE A 595 -14.09 -45.43 29.62
CA PHE A 595 -12.70 -45.17 29.18
C PHE A 595 -12.39 -44.73 27.73
N ALA A 596 -11.64 -43.63 27.62
CA ALA A 596 -10.32 -43.63 26.94
C ALA A 596 -9.43 -42.47 27.40
N LEU A 597 -8.29 -42.79 28.04
CA LEU A 597 -7.27 -41.85 28.47
C LEU A 597 -6.01 -42.10 27.63
N LYS A 598 -5.51 -41.12 26.84
CA LYS A 598 -4.22 -41.28 26.14
C LYS A 598 -3.40 -39.99 25.97
N LYS A 599 -2.60 -39.73 27.01
CA LYS A 599 -1.23 -39.15 27.05
C LYS A 599 -0.72 -38.26 25.89
N ARG A 600 -0.18 -37.09 26.30
CA ARG A 600 1.05 -36.39 25.82
C ARG A 600 1.03 -35.89 24.36
N LYS A 601 1.60 -34.73 24.02
CA LYS A 601 2.56 -33.85 24.73
C LYS A 601 2.00 -32.44 24.90
#